data_AF-F2KPG9-F1
#
_entry.id   AF-F2KPG9-F1
#
_cell.length_a   1.000
_cell.length_b   1.000
_cell.length_c   1.000
_cell.angle_alpha   90.00
_cell.angle_beta   90.00
_cell.angle_gamma   90.00
#
_symmetry.space_group_name_H-M   'P 1'
#
loop_
_entity.id
_entity.type
_entity.pdbx_description
1 polymer ?
#
loop_
_entity_poly.entity_id
_entity_poly.type
_entity_poly.pdbx_seq_one_letter_code
_entity_poly.pdbx_strand_id
1 'polypeptide(L)'
;MLGELRERTLVELFGALEGKYGPNYECKYYPCHFSGQDCSLCYCPFYPCLLYDLGGELKITSSGYVWSCQNCNWIHKTENVEDVLAVLSGYSRQQLIEEDWYFFNRILQELYYGTELGVWEGNAYNLMPAVFKDKECEEVEKTEFLRVVLKDFEIESVHRCNTLEGEGVLIPMRDNGRFHGFYNGRYVICKI
;
A
#
# COMPACT_ATOMS: atom_id res chain seq x y z
N MET A 1 -21.16 1.28 -1.29
CA MET A 1 -21.19 -0.06 -1.93
C MET A 1 -19.76 -0.50 -2.04
N LEU A 2 -19.42 -1.74 -1.65
CA LEU A 2 -18.11 -2.31 -1.96
C LEU A 2 -17.89 -2.22 -3.49
N GLY A 3 -16.69 -1.81 -3.93
CA GLY A 3 -16.30 -1.80 -5.35
C GLY A 3 -16.32 -0.44 -6.06
N GLU A 4 -16.92 0.60 -5.47
CA GLU A 4 -16.93 1.94 -6.08
C GLU A 4 -15.51 2.55 -6.16
N LEU A 5 -14.65 2.25 -5.18
CA LEU A 5 -13.27 2.75 -5.16
C LEU A 5 -12.43 2.12 -6.26
N ARG A 6 -12.50 0.79 -6.40
CA ARG A 6 -11.73 0.07 -7.42
C ARG A 6 -12.12 0.48 -8.84
N GLU A 7 -13.41 0.66 -9.10
CA GLU A 7 -13.90 1.15 -10.40
C GLU A 7 -13.34 2.55 -10.69
N ARG A 8 -13.43 3.49 -9.73
CA ARG A 8 -12.87 4.84 -9.88
C ARG A 8 -11.36 4.82 -10.14
N THR A 9 -10.62 3.99 -9.40
CA THR A 9 -9.18 3.78 -9.60
C THR A 9 -8.88 3.33 -11.03
N LEU A 10 -9.63 2.36 -11.57
CA LEU A 10 -9.42 1.88 -12.94
C LEU A 10 -9.77 2.93 -14.00
N VAL A 11 -10.84 3.70 -13.80
CA VAL A 11 -11.22 4.80 -14.70
C VAL A 11 -10.13 5.87 -14.76
N GLU A 12 -9.57 6.27 -13.61
CA GLU A 12 -8.47 7.24 -13.58
C GLU A 12 -7.20 6.66 -14.20
N LEU A 13 -6.82 5.42 -13.85
CA LEU A 13 -5.66 4.76 -14.44
C LEU A 13 -5.74 4.72 -15.97
N PHE A 14 -6.87 4.30 -16.54
CA PHE A 14 -7.03 4.24 -17.99
C PHE A 14 -7.09 5.63 -18.63
N GLY A 15 -7.70 6.61 -17.96
CA GLY A 15 -7.67 8.00 -18.41
C GLY A 15 -6.24 8.56 -18.45
N ALA A 16 -5.44 8.25 -17.43
CA ALA A 16 -4.03 8.65 -17.37
C ALA A 16 -3.22 7.94 -18.47
N LEU A 17 -3.38 6.64 -18.70
CA LEU A 17 -2.73 5.93 -19.80
C LEU A 17 -3.04 6.51 -21.20
N GLU A 18 -4.15 7.24 -21.34
CA GLU A 18 -4.59 7.89 -22.59
C GLU A 18 -4.12 9.34 -22.74
N GLY A 19 -3.36 9.89 -21.80
CA GLY A 19 -2.79 11.24 -21.95
C GLY A 19 -3.29 12.30 -20.97
N LYS A 20 -4.08 11.94 -19.95
CA LYS A 20 -4.59 12.91 -18.96
C LYS A 20 -3.61 13.05 -17.80
N TYR A 21 -2.86 14.16 -17.76
CA TYR A 21 -1.81 14.35 -16.75
C TYR A 21 -1.87 15.67 -15.98
N GLY A 22 -1.35 15.62 -14.76
CA GLY A 22 -0.91 16.79 -14.01
C GLY A 22 -1.89 17.29 -12.94
N PRO A 23 -1.66 18.51 -12.42
CA PRO A 23 -2.46 19.07 -11.34
C PRO A 23 -3.90 19.34 -11.75
N ASN A 24 -4.86 18.99 -10.88
CA ASN A 24 -6.27 19.32 -11.06
C ASN A 24 -6.68 20.53 -10.19
N TYR A 25 -6.42 21.74 -10.69
CA TYR A 25 -6.73 23.00 -9.98
C TYR A 25 -8.23 23.28 -9.79
N GLU A 26 -9.11 22.61 -10.55
CA GLU A 26 -10.57 22.76 -10.41
C GLU A 26 -11.15 21.86 -9.31
N CYS A 27 -10.36 20.90 -8.81
CA CYS A 27 -10.78 20.02 -7.72
C CYS A 27 -10.93 20.80 -6.41
N LYS A 28 -12.09 20.71 -5.77
CA LYS A 28 -12.37 21.35 -4.47
C LYS A 28 -11.46 20.89 -3.32
N TYR A 29 -10.76 19.76 -3.51
CA TYR A 29 -9.82 19.21 -2.54
C TYR A 29 -8.36 19.60 -2.86
N TYR A 30 -8.11 20.39 -3.90
CA TYR A 30 -6.75 20.78 -4.29
C TYR A 30 -6.21 21.95 -3.43
N PRO A 31 -4.94 21.88 -2.97
CA PRO A 31 -4.10 20.69 -2.92
C PRO A 31 -4.53 19.75 -1.79
N CYS A 32 -4.49 18.44 -2.03
CA CYS A 32 -4.81 17.43 -1.02
C CYS A 32 -3.57 16.98 -0.24
N HIS A 33 -2.41 16.99 -0.90
CA HIS A 33 -1.11 16.57 -0.37
C HIS A 33 -0.08 17.70 -0.42
N PHE A 34 0.12 18.34 -1.57
CA PHE A 34 1.02 19.49 -1.73
C PHE A 34 0.71 20.34 -2.98
N SER A 35 1.16 21.60 -2.98
CA SER A 35 0.98 22.49 -4.13
C SER A 35 1.79 22.00 -5.34
N GLY A 36 1.18 21.95 -6.51
CA GLY A 36 1.78 21.40 -7.72
C GLY A 36 1.72 19.88 -7.82
N GLN A 37 1.00 19.19 -6.92
CA GLN A 37 0.83 17.73 -6.99
C GLN A 37 0.25 17.27 -8.33
N ASP A 38 0.72 16.12 -8.80
CA ASP A 38 0.15 15.41 -9.93
C ASP A 38 -1.11 14.65 -9.49
N CYS A 39 -2.24 14.88 -10.16
CA CYS A 39 -3.53 14.26 -9.85
C CYS A 39 -3.92 13.14 -10.82
N SER A 40 -3.02 12.69 -11.71
CA SER A 40 -3.32 11.66 -12.73
C SER A 40 -3.75 10.33 -12.12
N LEU A 41 -3.20 9.99 -10.94
CA LEU A 41 -3.48 8.77 -10.19
C LEU A 41 -4.05 9.12 -8.80
N CYS A 42 -4.99 10.07 -8.75
CA CYS A 42 -5.56 10.56 -7.49
C CYS A 42 -6.23 9.43 -6.70
N TYR A 43 -6.96 8.56 -7.37
CA TYR A 43 -7.32 7.24 -6.87
C TYR A 43 -6.18 6.27 -7.14
N CYS A 44 -5.28 6.15 -6.15
CA CYS A 44 -4.06 5.36 -6.26
C CYS A 44 -4.34 3.90 -6.68
N PRO A 45 -3.67 3.38 -7.73
CA PRO A 45 -3.82 1.99 -8.18
C PRO A 45 -3.32 0.96 -7.16
N PHE A 46 -2.53 1.39 -6.18
CA PHE A 46 -1.94 0.55 -5.15
C PHE A 46 -2.70 0.62 -3.81
N TYR A 47 -3.86 1.27 -3.75
CA TYR A 47 -4.62 1.37 -2.51
C TYR A 47 -5.27 0.02 -2.12
N PRO A 48 -5.24 -0.35 -0.83
CA PRO A 48 -4.37 0.15 0.24
C PRO A 48 -2.96 -0.42 0.07
N CYS A 49 -1.90 0.41 0.06
CA CYS A 49 -0.56 -0.14 -0.19
C CYS A 49 0.02 -0.89 1.01
N LEU A 50 -0.46 -0.57 2.21
CA LEU A 50 0.00 -1.15 3.47
C LEU A 50 1.50 -0.94 3.77
N LEU A 51 2.15 -0.01 3.07
CA LEU A 51 3.56 0.36 3.25
C LEU A 51 3.66 1.70 4.02
N TYR A 52 4.11 1.63 5.27
CA TYR A 52 4.25 2.82 6.12
C TYR A 52 5.29 3.83 5.60
N ASP A 53 6.32 3.37 4.88
CA ASP A 53 7.39 4.22 4.33
C ASP A 53 6.88 5.24 3.29
N LEU A 54 5.74 4.94 2.67
CA LEU A 54 5.08 5.86 1.73
C LEU A 54 4.24 6.92 2.46
N GLY A 55 4.24 6.96 3.80
CA GLY A 55 3.43 7.87 4.61
C GLY A 55 2.00 7.37 4.85
N GLY A 56 1.68 6.13 4.48
CA GLY A 56 0.40 5.50 4.77
C GLY A 56 0.26 5.08 6.24
N GLU A 57 -0.96 5.14 6.78
CA GLU A 57 -1.24 4.69 8.16
C GLU A 57 -2.55 3.93 8.25
N LEU A 58 -2.56 2.78 8.92
CA LEU A 58 -3.79 2.10 9.29
C LEU A 58 -4.53 2.89 10.38
N LYS A 59 -5.80 3.23 10.14
CA LYS A 59 -6.66 3.97 11.07
C LYS A 59 -7.96 3.23 11.33
N ILE A 60 -8.50 3.42 12.53
CA ILE A 60 -9.87 3.01 12.87
C ILE A 60 -10.82 4.20 12.71
N THR A 61 -11.94 3.99 12.03
CA THR A 61 -13.02 4.95 11.83
C THR A 61 -14.32 4.38 12.38
N SER A 62 -15.40 5.17 12.35
CA SER A 62 -16.74 4.67 12.69
C SER A 62 -17.25 3.57 11.73
N SER A 63 -16.66 3.45 10.54
CA SER A 63 -17.03 2.48 9.51
C SER A 63 -16.08 1.28 9.42
N GLY A 64 -15.07 1.18 10.29
CA GLY A 64 -14.10 0.08 10.31
C GLY A 64 -12.66 0.56 10.16
N TYR A 65 -11.79 -0.31 9.63
CA TYR A 65 -10.39 0.03 9.37
C TYR A 65 -10.22 0.65 7.98
N VAL A 66 -9.36 1.65 7.88
CA VAL A 66 -8.99 2.28 6.60
C VAL A 66 -7.49 2.48 6.53
N TRP A 67 -6.92 2.41 5.33
CA TRP A 67 -5.55 2.85 5.11
C TRP A 67 -5.54 4.33 4.74
N SER A 68 -4.99 5.17 5.60
CA SER A 68 -4.95 6.62 5.40
C SER A 68 -3.70 7.01 4.61
N CYS A 69 -3.87 7.49 3.39
CA CYS A 69 -2.79 8.02 2.56
C CYS A 69 -2.52 9.52 2.77
N GLN A 70 -3.09 10.15 3.80
CA GLN A 70 -3.06 11.62 3.97
C GLN A 70 -1.63 12.21 3.97
N ASN A 71 -0.63 11.44 4.40
CA ASN A 71 0.78 11.86 4.46
C ASN A 71 1.61 11.26 3.30
N CYS A 72 0.97 10.63 2.32
CA CYS A 72 1.64 10.08 1.14
C CYS A 72 1.76 11.13 0.06
N ASN A 73 2.99 11.48 -0.29
CA ASN A 73 3.29 12.34 -1.43
C ASN A 73 3.79 11.56 -2.64
N TRP A 74 4.16 10.28 -2.46
CA TRP A 74 4.91 9.52 -3.47
C TRP A 74 4.17 9.42 -4.80
N ILE A 75 2.92 8.95 -4.79
CA ILE A 75 2.10 8.78 -6.02
C ILE A 75 1.69 10.11 -6.66
N HIS A 76 1.97 11.23 -6.02
CA HIS A 76 1.62 12.58 -6.46
C HIS A 76 2.81 13.37 -7.02
N LYS A 77 4.02 12.79 -7.00
CA LYS A 77 5.16 13.34 -7.70
C LYS A 77 5.13 12.91 -9.16
N THR A 78 5.32 13.85 -10.09
CA THR A 78 5.22 13.60 -11.52
C THR A 78 6.15 12.47 -11.98
N GLU A 79 7.39 12.43 -11.49
CA GLU A 79 8.34 11.36 -11.84
C GLU A 79 7.81 9.96 -11.48
N ASN A 80 7.16 9.82 -10.33
CA ASN A 80 6.61 8.52 -9.90
C ASN A 80 5.33 8.18 -10.67
N VAL A 81 4.51 9.17 -11.03
CA VAL A 81 3.33 8.96 -11.89
C VAL A 81 3.79 8.44 -13.26
N GLU A 82 4.81 9.05 -13.85
CA GLU A 82 5.38 8.63 -15.13
C GLU A 82 5.91 7.19 -15.06
N ASP A 83 6.68 6.84 -14.02
CA ASP A 83 7.18 5.48 -13.82
C ASP A 83 6.06 4.45 -13.64
N VAL A 84 5.03 4.78 -12.85
CA VAL A 84 3.87 3.92 -12.63
C VAL A 84 3.13 3.68 -13.93
N LEU A 85 2.88 4.73 -14.72
CA LEU A 85 2.19 4.60 -16.00
C LEU A 85 3.03 3.84 -17.03
N ALA A 86 4.35 4.05 -17.05
CA ALA A 86 5.26 3.31 -17.92
C ALA A 86 5.16 1.81 -17.64
N VAL A 87 5.23 1.40 -16.36
CA VAL A 87 5.09 -0.01 -15.97
C VAL A 87 3.69 -0.55 -16.27
N LEU A 88 2.63 0.15 -15.85
CA LEU A 88 1.26 -0.33 -16.00
C LEU A 88 0.79 -0.37 -17.46
N SER A 89 1.36 0.47 -18.34
CA SER A 89 1.10 0.44 -19.80
C SER A 89 1.57 -0.86 -20.47
N GLY A 90 2.47 -1.61 -19.83
CA GLY A 90 2.94 -2.90 -20.31
C GLY A 90 1.90 -4.03 -20.19
N TYR A 91 0.81 -3.79 -19.47
CA TYR A 91 -0.26 -4.77 -19.26
C TYR A 91 -1.51 -4.42 -20.08
N SER A 92 -2.24 -5.45 -20.51
CA SER A 92 -3.53 -5.22 -21.17
C SER A 92 -4.56 -4.66 -20.18
N ARG A 93 -5.52 -3.86 -20.68
CA ARG A 93 -6.62 -3.36 -19.85
C ARG A 93 -7.40 -4.51 -19.17
N GLN A 94 -7.62 -5.61 -19.89
CA GLN A 94 -8.29 -6.79 -19.34
C GLN A 94 -7.51 -7.37 -18.15
N GLN A 95 -6.19 -7.52 -18.29
CA GLN A 95 -5.34 -7.98 -17.20
C GLN A 95 -5.43 -7.04 -15.99
N LEU A 96 -5.32 -5.72 -16.19
CA LEU A 96 -5.43 -4.75 -15.08
C LEU A 96 -6.79 -4.79 -14.36
N ILE A 97 -7.86 -5.22 -15.04
CA ILE A 97 -9.20 -5.42 -14.46
C ILE A 97 -9.25 -6.71 -13.63
N GLU A 98 -8.67 -7.79 -14.15
CA GLU A 98 -8.76 -9.15 -13.58
C GLU A 98 -7.77 -9.42 -12.44
N GLU A 99 -6.63 -8.73 -12.44
CA GLU A 99 -5.57 -8.93 -11.45
C GLU A 99 -5.98 -8.42 -10.05
N ASP A 100 -5.43 -9.08 -9.04
CA ASP A 100 -5.76 -8.86 -7.63
C ASP A 100 -4.85 -7.84 -6.94
N TRP A 101 -5.09 -7.61 -5.64
CA TRP A 101 -4.30 -6.67 -4.85
C TRP A 101 -2.80 -7.00 -4.81
N TYR A 102 -2.44 -8.29 -4.79
CA TYR A 102 -1.04 -8.72 -4.70
C TYR A 102 -0.28 -8.33 -5.97
N PHE A 103 -0.89 -8.46 -7.14
CA PHE A 103 -0.30 -8.00 -8.41
C PHE A 103 0.13 -6.52 -8.34
N PHE A 104 -0.78 -5.63 -7.92
CA PHE A 104 -0.49 -4.20 -7.82
C PHE A 104 0.54 -3.91 -6.72
N ASN A 105 0.43 -4.57 -5.57
CA ASN A 105 1.34 -4.35 -4.46
C ASN A 105 2.79 -4.75 -4.80
N ARG A 106 2.98 -5.86 -5.53
CA ARG A 106 4.31 -6.31 -5.99
C ARG A 106 4.93 -5.31 -6.95
N ILE A 107 4.15 -4.77 -7.88
CA ILE A 107 4.60 -3.69 -8.78
C ILE A 107 5.05 -2.45 -7.99
N LEU A 108 4.28 -2.05 -6.97
CA LEU A 108 4.66 -0.92 -6.11
C LEU A 108 6.00 -1.17 -5.40
N GLN A 109 6.24 -2.38 -4.92
CA GLN A 109 7.50 -2.72 -4.27
C GLN A 109 8.68 -2.67 -5.24
N GLU A 110 8.53 -3.19 -6.45
CA GLU A 110 9.53 -3.06 -7.52
C GLU A 110 9.82 -1.58 -7.83
N LEU A 111 8.78 -0.75 -7.99
CA LEU A 111 8.92 0.68 -8.26
C LEU A 111 9.60 1.45 -7.12
N TYR A 112 9.22 1.18 -5.87
CA TYR A 112 9.67 1.96 -4.72
C TYR A 112 10.98 1.46 -4.11
N TYR A 113 11.15 0.13 -4.03
CA TYR A 113 12.31 -0.50 -3.39
C TYR A 113 13.32 -1.09 -4.39
N GLY A 114 12.96 -1.19 -5.67
CA GLY A 114 13.78 -1.82 -6.72
C GLY A 114 13.72 -3.35 -6.75
N THR A 115 12.88 -3.95 -5.91
CA THR A 115 12.63 -5.40 -5.83
C THR A 115 11.38 -5.65 -5.00
N GLU A 116 10.67 -6.74 -5.27
CA GLU A 116 9.72 -7.31 -4.32
C GLU A 116 10.46 -7.76 -3.05
N LEU A 117 10.01 -7.28 -1.89
CA LEU A 117 10.57 -7.62 -0.57
C LEU A 117 9.60 -8.45 0.27
N GLY A 118 8.29 -8.31 0.02
CA GLY A 118 7.28 -9.13 0.64
C GLY A 118 7.47 -10.61 0.30
N VAL A 119 7.14 -11.47 1.25
CA VAL A 119 7.35 -12.92 1.14
C VAL A 119 6.08 -13.68 1.48
N TRP A 120 5.82 -14.79 0.78
CA TRP A 120 4.71 -15.68 1.14
C TRP A 120 5.09 -16.59 2.31
N GLU A 121 4.27 -16.56 3.35
CA GLU A 121 4.37 -17.38 4.55
C GLU A 121 3.14 -18.29 4.62
N GLY A 122 3.22 -19.46 3.97
CA GLY A 122 2.04 -20.30 3.73
C GLY A 122 1.01 -19.56 2.86
N ASN A 123 -0.17 -19.27 3.43
CA ASN A 123 -1.25 -18.54 2.74
C ASN A 123 -1.29 -17.05 3.09
N ALA A 124 -0.32 -16.54 3.84
CA ALA A 124 -0.22 -15.13 4.19
C ALA A 124 0.85 -14.44 3.34
N TYR A 125 0.60 -13.20 2.90
CA TYR A 125 1.63 -12.38 2.29
C TYR A 125 2.26 -11.47 3.35
N ASN A 126 3.51 -11.72 3.70
CA ASN A 126 4.23 -10.98 4.72
C ASN A 126 4.94 -9.76 4.12
N LEU A 127 4.38 -8.57 4.36
CA LEU A 127 4.93 -7.28 3.96
C LEU A 127 5.91 -6.67 4.97
N MET A 128 6.10 -7.28 6.14
CA MET A 128 7.01 -6.78 7.16
C MET A 128 8.44 -6.57 6.66
N PRO A 129 9.05 -7.47 5.84
CA PRO A 129 10.38 -7.23 5.26
C PRO A 129 10.50 -5.93 4.47
N ALA A 130 9.46 -5.57 3.71
CA ALA A 130 9.42 -4.33 2.95
C ALA A 130 9.45 -3.11 3.88
N VAL A 131 8.60 -3.14 4.93
CA VAL A 131 8.53 -2.05 5.91
C VAL A 131 9.80 -1.97 6.77
N PHE A 132 10.46 -3.09 7.06
CA PHE A 132 11.68 -3.12 7.88
C PHE A 132 12.96 -2.81 7.11
N LYS A 133 12.90 -2.66 5.78
CA LYS A 133 14.06 -2.32 4.98
C LYS A 133 14.76 -1.08 5.54
N ASP A 134 16.07 -1.21 5.72
CA ASP A 134 16.99 -0.19 6.23
C ASP A 134 16.69 0.34 7.64
N LYS A 135 15.84 -0.36 8.42
CA LYS A 135 15.53 -0.01 9.82
C LYS A 135 16.41 -0.78 10.80
N GLU A 136 16.77 -0.10 11.88
CA GLU A 136 17.42 -0.73 13.03
C GLU A 136 16.39 -1.54 13.82
N CYS A 137 16.62 -2.85 13.93
CA CYS A 137 15.73 -3.80 14.58
C CYS A 137 16.45 -4.55 15.71
N GLU A 138 15.77 -4.68 16.84
CA GLU A 138 16.20 -5.48 17.99
C GLU A 138 15.37 -6.76 18.07
N GLU A 139 16.03 -7.91 18.26
CA GLU A 139 15.37 -9.18 18.48
C GLU A 139 14.73 -9.21 19.87
N VAL A 140 13.51 -9.73 19.96
CA VAL A 140 12.77 -9.91 21.21
C VAL A 140 12.23 -11.33 21.31
N GLU A 141 11.92 -11.79 22.52
CA GLU A 141 11.37 -13.13 22.74
C GLU A 141 10.04 -13.32 22.01
N LYS A 142 9.17 -12.30 22.08
CA LYS A 142 7.86 -12.31 21.46
C LYS A 142 7.33 -10.90 21.24
N THR A 143 6.62 -10.69 20.13
CA THR A 143 5.80 -9.50 19.90
C THR A 143 4.59 -9.84 19.04
N GLU A 144 3.68 -8.90 18.89
CA GLU A 144 2.54 -9.00 17.98
C GLU A 144 2.75 -8.14 16.73
N PHE A 145 2.03 -8.51 15.66
CA PHE A 145 1.89 -7.78 14.42
C PHE A 145 0.43 -7.87 13.95
N LEU A 146 0.13 -7.28 12.79
CA LEU A 146 -1.23 -7.22 12.27
C LEU A 146 -1.40 -8.14 11.06
N ARG A 147 -2.53 -8.83 11.03
CA ARG A 147 -3.05 -9.53 9.85
C ARG A 147 -4.22 -8.72 9.30
N VAL A 148 -4.07 -8.24 8.08
CA VAL A 148 -5.07 -7.46 7.34
C VAL A 148 -5.73 -8.38 6.32
N VAL A 149 -7.04 -8.57 6.44
CA VAL A 149 -7.84 -9.30 5.45
C VAL A 149 -8.38 -8.29 4.45
N LEU A 150 -8.11 -8.54 3.17
CA LEU A 150 -8.53 -7.69 2.07
C LEU A 150 -9.65 -8.37 1.29
N LYS A 151 -10.62 -7.58 0.86
CA LYS A 151 -11.69 -7.98 -0.04
C LYS A 151 -11.93 -6.87 -1.04
N ASP A 152 -11.85 -7.18 -2.32
CA ASP A 152 -12.06 -6.23 -3.41
C ASP A 152 -11.24 -4.93 -3.26
N PHE A 153 -9.96 -5.05 -2.90
CA PHE A 153 -9.04 -3.92 -2.62
C PHE A 153 -9.46 -3.03 -1.44
N GLU A 154 -10.33 -3.51 -0.55
CA GLU A 154 -10.73 -2.82 0.68
C GLU A 154 -10.34 -3.65 1.91
N ILE A 155 -10.12 -2.98 3.05
CA ILE A 155 -9.80 -3.66 4.31
C ILE A 155 -11.11 -4.20 4.90
N GLU A 156 -11.26 -5.52 4.94
CA GLU A 156 -12.41 -6.19 5.53
C GLU A 156 -12.24 -6.30 7.06
N SER A 157 -11.07 -6.75 7.50
CA SER A 157 -10.77 -6.88 8.94
C SER A 157 -9.27 -6.74 9.23
N VAL A 158 -8.97 -6.44 10.49
CA VAL A 158 -7.60 -6.40 11.01
C VAL A 158 -7.55 -7.15 12.34
N HIS A 159 -6.60 -8.08 12.45
CA HIS A 159 -6.39 -8.92 13.62
C HIS A 159 -4.98 -8.73 14.17
N ARG A 160 -4.85 -8.56 15.49
CA ARG A 160 -3.55 -8.71 16.16
C ARG A 160 -3.21 -10.18 16.26
N CYS A 161 -1.99 -10.54 15.89
CA CYS A 161 -1.52 -11.91 15.93
C CYS A 161 -0.02 -11.98 16.23
N ASN A 162 0.44 -13.16 16.60
CA ASN A 162 1.84 -13.48 16.85
C ASN A 162 2.21 -14.80 16.14
N THR A 163 1.53 -15.10 15.04
CA THR A 163 1.78 -16.29 14.21
C THR A 163 1.62 -15.92 12.74
N LEU A 164 2.40 -16.56 11.89
CA LEU A 164 2.32 -16.39 10.44
C LEU A 164 1.17 -17.20 9.83
N GLU A 165 0.60 -18.16 10.58
CA GLU A 165 -0.51 -19.01 10.13
C GLU A 165 -1.80 -18.25 9.87
N GLY A 166 -2.45 -18.56 8.73
CA GLY A 166 -3.73 -17.98 8.29
C GLY A 166 -3.61 -17.23 6.95
N GLU A 167 -4.72 -16.69 6.47
CA GLU A 167 -4.80 -15.95 5.19
C GLU A 167 -4.75 -14.42 5.40
N GLY A 168 -4.33 -13.68 4.37
CA GLY A 168 -4.28 -12.21 4.38
C GLY A 168 -2.86 -11.65 4.41
N VAL A 169 -2.75 -10.34 4.62
CA VAL A 169 -1.49 -9.60 4.56
C VAL A 169 -0.95 -9.35 5.96
N LEU A 170 0.30 -9.73 6.23
CA LEU A 170 0.96 -9.44 7.50
C LEU A 170 1.76 -8.14 7.39
N ILE A 171 1.49 -7.21 8.32
CA ILE A 171 2.15 -5.91 8.39
C ILE A 171 2.61 -5.65 9.82
N PRO A 172 3.64 -4.83 10.05
CA PRO A 172 4.06 -4.57 11.41
C PRO A 172 3.00 -3.78 12.17
N MET A 173 2.87 -4.06 13.45
CA MET A 173 2.08 -3.22 14.34
C MET A 173 2.91 -2.00 14.74
N ARG A 174 2.37 -0.80 14.54
CA ARG A 174 2.98 0.43 15.04
C ARG A 174 2.51 0.66 16.48
N ASP A 175 3.45 0.68 17.42
CA ASP A 175 3.19 0.98 18.84
C ASP A 175 4.32 1.83 19.42
N ASN A 176 3.98 2.86 20.20
CA ASN A 176 4.93 3.74 20.88
C ASN A 176 6.12 4.24 20.03
N GLY A 177 5.85 4.59 18.77
CA GLY A 177 6.88 5.09 17.85
C GLY A 177 7.85 4.02 17.34
N ARG A 178 7.48 2.74 17.43
CA ARG A 178 8.24 1.60 16.93
C ARG A 178 7.35 0.70 16.09
N PHE A 179 7.99 -0.10 15.24
CA PHE A 179 7.34 -1.18 14.53
C PHE A 179 7.62 -2.51 15.21
N HIS A 180 6.57 -3.28 15.44
CA HIS A 180 6.62 -4.60 16.05
C HIS A 180 6.26 -5.63 14.98
N GLY A 181 7.04 -6.70 14.86
CA GLY A 181 6.67 -7.78 13.96
C GLY A 181 7.65 -8.93 13.89
N PHE A 182 7.70 -9.57 12.73
CA PHE A 182 8.49 -10.76 12.47
C PHE A 182 9.36 -10.56 11.23
N TYR A 183 10.66 -10.82 11.36
CA TYR A 183 11.64 -10.61 10.30
C TYR A 183 12.78 -11.62 10.41
N ASN A 184 13.20 -12.20 9.28
CA ASN A 184 14.30 -13.17 9.21
C ASN A 184 14.20 -14.31 10.26
N GLY A 185 12.98 -14.84 10.45
CA GLY A 185 12.73 -15.94 11.37
C GLY A 185 12.63 -15.55 12.86
N ARG A 186 12.59 -14.25 13.18
CA ARG A 186 12.65 -13.75 14.57
C ARG A 186 11.59 -12.69 14.82
N TYR A 187 11.13 -12.59 16.06
CA TYR A 187 10.37 -11.43 16.50
C TYR A 187 11.30 -10.23 16.67
N VAL A 188 10.89 -9.09 16.14
CA VAL A 188 11.70 -7.87 16.14
C VAL A 188 10.88 -6.64 16.53
N ILE A 189 11.56 -5.68 17.15
CA ILE A 189 11.08 -4.31 17.32
C ILE A 189 12.04 -3.38 16.59
N CYS A 190 11.53 -2.63 15.62
CA CYS A 190 12.32 -1.75 14.77
C CYS A 190 11.99 -0.27 15.03
N LYS A 191 12.99 0.59 14.90
CA LYS A 191 12.79 2.05 14.88
C LYS A 191 12.02 2.46 13.61
N ILE A 192 11.18 3.49 13.70
CA ILE A 192 10.48 4.10 12.55
C ILE A 192 11.46 4.95 11.75
#